data_AF-A0A2L2LWG0-F1
#
_entry.id   AF-A0A2L2LWG0-F1
#
_cell.length_a   1.000
_cell.length_b   1.000
_cell.length_c   1.000
_cell.angle_alpha   90.00
_cell.angle_beta   90.00
_cell.angle_gamma   90.00
#
_symmetry.space_group_name_H-M   'P 1'
#
loop_
_entity.id
_entity.type
_entity.pdbx_description
1 polymer ?
#
loop_
_entity_poly.entity_id
_entity_poly.type
_entity_poly.pdbx_seq_one_letter_code
_entity_poly.pdbx_strand_id
1 'polypeptide(L)' 'MNQWQSMIVDLKEKGLTQTQIASEIKCSQNYVSNLENGLCGKRIGYDLGKSLERLWKKHCSHSPAA' A
#
# COMPACT_ATOMS: atom_id res chain seq x y z
N MET A 1 -9.08 1.25 10.45
CA MET A 1 -7.99 1.34 9.47
C MET A 1 -8.06 2.69 8.76
N ASN A 2 -6.92 3.33 8.51
CA ASN A 2 -6.86 4.49 7.62
C ASN A 2 -6.80 4.02 6.14
N GLN A 3 -6.95 4.95 5.20
CA GLN A 3 -6.93 4.65 3.76
C GLN A 3 -5.68 3.87 3.34
N TRP A 4 -4.51 4.19 3.91
CA TRP A 4 -3.23 3.55 3.56
C TRP A 4 -3.16 2.10 4.04
N GLN A 5 -3.69 1.82 5.23
CA GLN A 5 -3.82 0.47 5.76
C GLN A 5 -4.69 -0.39 4.84
N SER A 6 -5.86 0.12 4.45
CA SER A 6 -6.74 -0.60 3.52
C SER A 6 -6.06 -0.87 2.19
N MET A 7 -5.36 0.11 1.61
CA MET A 7 -4.63 -0.10 0.35
C MET A 7 -3.54 -1.19 0.47
N ILE A 8 -2.82 -1.25 1.58
CA ILE A 8 -1.79 -2.29 1.80
C ILE A 8 -2.43 -3.67 1.95
N VAL A 9 -3.54 -3.78 2.70
CA VAL A 9 -4.27 -5.04 2.87
C VAL A 9 -4.77 -5.54 1.51
N ASP A 10 -5.43 -4.69 0.72
CA ASP A 10 -5.93 -5.08 -0.61
C ASP A 10 -4.79 -5.55 -1.52
N LEU A 11 -3.64 -4.86 -1.51
CA LEU A 11 -2.47 -5.27 -2.27
C LEU A 11 -1.94 -6.64 -1.83
N LYS A 12 -1.97 -6.93 -0.52
CA LYS A 12 -1.60 -8.24 0.02
C LYS A 12 -2.59 -9.33 -0.40
N GLU A 13 -3.89 -9.03 -0.43
CA GLU A 13 -4.91 -9.95 -0.94
C GLU A 13 -4.73 -10.26 -2.44
N LYS A 14 -4.16 -9.33 -3.21
CA LYS A 14 -3.73 -9.56 -4.61
C LYS A 14 -2.41 -10.33 -4.74
N GLY A 15 -1.80 -10.75 -3.63
CA GLY A 15 -0.58 -11.56 -3.60
C GLY A 15 0.72 -10.76 -3.53
N LEU A 16 0.66 -9.44 -3.30
CA LEU A 16 1.87 -8.64 -3.09
C LEU A 16 2.36 -8.77 -1.65
N THR A 17 3.67 -8.93 -1.49
CA THR A 17 4.32 -8.90 -0.18
C THR A 17 4.65 -7.47 0.23
N GLN A 18 4.82 -7.22 1.53
CA GLN A 18 5.24 -5.91 2.04
C GLN A 18 6.56 -5.42 1.41
N THR A 19 7.50 -6.33 1.11
CA THR A 19 8.77 -6.02 0.45
C THR A 19 8.58 -5.55 -0.99
N GLN A 20 7.65 -6.17 -1.73
CA GLN A 20 7.32 -5.74 -3.09
C GLN A 20 6.64 -4.37 -3.07
N ILE A 21 5.66 -4.17 -2.18
CA ILE A 21 5.00 -2.87 -2.01
C ILE A 21 6.03 -1.79 -1.68
N ALA A 22 6.96 -2.06 -0.76
CA ALA A 22 8.02 -1.14 -0.38
C ALA A 22 8.94 -0.79 -1.55
N SER A 23 9.31 -1.79 -2.35
CA SER A 23 10.15 -1.60 -3.54
C SER A 23 9.46 -0.70 -4.58
N GLU A 24 8.17 -0.92 -4.82
CA GLU A 24 7.37 -0.13 -5.77
C GLU A 24 7.17 1.31 -5.32
N ILE A 25 6.90 1.54 -4.03
CA ILE A 25 6.72 2.90 -3.48
C ILE A 25 8.05 3.54 -3.01
N LYS A 26 9.19 2.89 -3.29
CA LYS A 26 10.55 3.34 -2.95
C LYS A 26 10.74 3.68 -1.47
N CYS A 27 10.28 2.80 -0.58
CA CYS A 27 10.48 2.91 0.86
C CYS A 27 11.02 1.59 1.44
N SER A 28 11.21 1.54 2.76
CA SER A 28 11.62 0.31 3.44
C SER A 28 10.42 -0.61 3.73
N GLN A 29 10.64 -1.93 3.76
CA GLN A 29 9.60 -2.88 4.17
C GLN A 29 9.08 -2.59 5.58
N ASN A 30 9.96 -2.13 6.49
CA ASN A 30 9.57 -1.70 7.83
C ASN A 30 8.59 -0.52 7.79
N TYR A 31 8.74 0.40 6.84
CA TYR A 31 7.80 1.50 6.65
C TYR A 31 6.41 1.01 6.23
N VAL A 32 6.34 0.02 5.33
CA VAL A 32 5.08 -0.63 4.94
C VAL A 32 4.46 -1.38 6.12
N SER A 33 5.25 -2.08 6.92
CA SER A 33 4.78 -2.73 8.14
C SER A 33 4.22 -1.73 9.15
N ASN A 34 4.90 -0.60 9.34
CA ASN A 34 4.42 0.48 10.21
C ASN A 34 3.13 1.11 9.67
N LEU A 35 3.00 1.29 8.36
CA LEU A 35 1.76 1.75 7.73
C LEU A 35 0.63 0.76 7.98
N GLU A 36 0.85 -0.55 7.74
CA GLU A 36 -0.13 -1.61 7.96
C GLU A 36 -0.61 -1.67 9.41
N ASN A 37 0.31 -1.54 10.37
CA ASN A 37 0.02 -1.54 11.80
C ASN A 37 -0.48 -0.19 12.34
N GLY A 38 -0.56 0.85 11.50
CA GLY A 38 -1.06 2.19 11.88
C GLY A 38 -0.06 3.05 12.67
N LEU A 39 1.20 2.64 12.74
CA LEU A 39 2.27 3.31 13.46
C LEU A 39 2.76 4.60 12.78
N CYS A 40 2.55 4.74 11.47
CA CYS A 40 2.85 5.99 10.74
C CYS A 40 1.79 7.10 10.94
N GLY A 41 0.76 6.86 11.75
CA GLY A 41 -0.31 7.82 12.01
C GLY A 41 -1.22 8.08 10.79
N LYS A 42 -1.92 9.22 10.78
CA LYS A 42 -2.86 9.61 9.70
C LYS A 42 -2.19 10.24 8.48
N ARG A 43 -0.88 10.52 8.54
CA ARG A 43 -0.16 11.30 7.51
C ARG A 43 0.98 10.47 6.93
N ILE A 44 0.91 10.23 5.63
CA ILE A 44 2.02 9.73 4.81
C ILE A 44 2.59 10.91 4.03
N GLY A 45 3.88 10.88 3.68
CA GLY A 45 4.45 11.85 2.76
C GLY A 45 3.70 11.84 1.42
N TYR A 46 3.50 13.01 0.80
CA TYR A 46 2.69 13.16 -0.41
C TYR A 46 3.13 12.20 -1.54
N ASP A 47 4.43 12.13 -1.82
CA ASP A 47 4.99 11.27 -2.87
C ASP A 47 4.79 9.77 -2.60
N LEU A 48 4.93 9.36 -1.34
CA LEU A 48 4.70 7.98 -0.91
C LEU A 48 3.22 7.62 -1.02
N GLY A 49 2.31 8.51 -0.60
CA GLY A 49 0.87 8.33 -0.75
C GLY A 49 0.45 8.23 -2.21
N LYS A 50 0.98 9.10 -3.08
CA LYS A 50 0.75 9.03 -4.55
C LYS A 50 1.26 7.74 -5.16
N SER A 51 2.43 7.26 -4.74
CA SER A 51 3.03 6.03 -5.25
C SER A 51 2.22 4.80 -4.82
N LEU A 52 1.80 4.76 -3.55
CA LEU A 52 0.94 3.71 -3.02
C LEU A 52 -0.43 3.68 -3.70
N GLU A 53 -1.06 4.85 -3.91
CA GLU A 53 -2.33 4.95 -4.63
C GLU A 53 -2.21 4.44 -6.06
N ARG A 54 -1.12 4.78 -6.77
CA ARG A 54 -0.87 4.29 -8.13
C ARG A 54 -0.69 2.77 -8.17
N LEU A 55 0.07 2.22 -7.21
CA LEU A 55 0.27 0.78 -7.10
C LEU A 55 -1.06 0.07 -6.81
N TRP A 56 -1.81 0.57 -5.84
CA TRP A 56 -3.13 0.05 -5.50
C TRP A 56 -4.09 0.10 -6.68
N LYS A 57 -4.18 1.22 -7.39
CA LYS A 57 -4.97 1.32 -8.63
C LYS A 57 -4.52 0.25 -9.63
N LYS A 58 -3.22 0.10 -9.92
CA LYS A 58 -2.73 -0.89 -10.88
C LYS A 58 -3.16 -2.33 -10.59
N HIS A 59 -3.22 -2.73 -9.32
CA HIS A 59 -3.54 -4.11 -8.91
C HIS A 59 -5.00 -4.34 -8.51
N CYS A 60 -5.68 -3.31 -8.03
CA CYS A 60 -7.04 -3.40 -7.50
C CYS A 60 -8.09 -2.74 -8.42
N SER A 61 -7.71 -1.88 -9.37
CA SER A 61 -8.64 -1.31 -10.37
C SER A 61 -9.09 -2.30 -11.44
N HIS A 62 -8.59 -3.54 -11.39
CA HIS A 62 -9.14 -4.67 -12.12
C HIS A 62 -9.60 -5.71 -11.09
N SER A 63 -10.78 -5.50 -10.51
CA SER A 63 -11.63 -6.66 -10.26
C SER A 63 -12.19 -7.04 -11.63
N PRO A 64 -11.86 -8.22 -12.21
CA PRO A 64 -12.72 -8.76 -13.23
C PRO A 64 -14.05 -9.03 -12.51
N ALA A 65 -15.05 -8.21 -12.82
CA ALA A 65 -16.43 -8.63 -12.64
C ALA A 65 -16.62 -9.83 -13.58
N ALA A 66 -16.67 -11.02 -13.01
CA ALA A 66 -17.16 -12.24 -13.63
C ALA A 66 -17.90 -13.04 -12.56
#